data_AF-A0A429CVY9-F1
#
_entry.id   AF-A0A429CVY9-F1
#
_cell.length_a   1.000
_cell.length_b   1.000
_cell.length_c   1.000
_cell.angle_alpha   90.00
_cell.angle_beta   90.00
_cell.angle_gamma   90.00
#
_symmetry.space_group_name_H-M   'P 1'
#
loop_
_entity.id
_entity.type
_entity.pdbx_description
1 polymer ?
#
loop_
_entity_poly.entity_id
_entity_poly.type
_entity_poly.pdbx_seq_one_letter_code
_entity_poly.pdbx_strand_id
1 'polypeptide(L)'
;MRDFLKGIRMFGRGLGILARSPRLLLIGALPALLTTVLLIGGIVALAFWIDDLSLLITPFADDWSPGWQTTIRVAVGVAVFGAVLAIAMIGFTAITLAVGGPFYEHIAEKVEDDLGGVPGAVDLSGWRLLVMGLKDGLVLVLRSLMFTIPLLIAGFIPVVGQTVVPVLLALVTAWFLALELIAVPFYRRGMGLKQRRLVLRRHRALALGLGLPVSLLCLIPFAALIVMPVGFVGGVLVARDVLADDMA
;
A
#
# COMPACT_ATOMS: atom_id res chain seq x y z
N MET A 1 9.33 20.12 -17.84
CA MET A 1 8.70 20.73 -16.64
C MET A 1 7.17 20.77 -16.71
N ARG A 2 6.56 21.19 -17.84
CA ARG A 2 5.09 21.22 -17.99
C ARG A 2 4.39 19.91 -17.62
N ASP A 3 4.91 18.77 -18.07
CA ASP A 3 4.30 17.45 -17.78
C ASP A 3 4.40 17.05 -16.31
N PHE A 4 5.49 17.42 -15.64
CA PHE A 4 5.64 17.16 -14.20
C PHE A 4 4.61 17.94 -13.39
N LEU A 5 4.43 19.24 -13.69
CA LEU A 5 3.38 20.05 -13.06
C LEU A 5 1.98 19.53 -13.42
N LYS A 6 1.78 19.02 -14.64
CA LYS A 6 0.53 18.38 -15.06
C LYS A 6 0.23 17.16 -14.19
N GLY A 7 1.23 16.34 -13.89
CA GLY A 7 1.11 15.17 -13.00
C GLY A 7 0.73 15.56 -11.58
N ILE A 8 1.38 16.58 -11.01
CA ILE A 8 1.03 17.12 -9.68
C ILE A 8 -0.42 17.65 -9.69
N ARG A 9 -0.82 18.36 -10.74
CA ARG A 9 -2.19 18.87 -10.88
C ARG A 9 -3.21 17.73 -10.99
N MET A 10 -2.85 16.60 -11.61
CA MET A 10 -3.71 15.41 -11.66
C MET A 10 -3.87 14.76 -10.29
N PHE A 11 -2.81 14.69 -9.47
CA PHE A 11 -2.93 14.30 -8.05
C PHE A 11 -3.90 15.23 -7.30
N GLY A 12 -3.74 16.55 -7.44
CA GLY A 12 -4.64 17.52 -6.81
C GLY A 12 -6.09 17.44 -7.32
N ARG A 13 -6.29 17.14 -8.61
CA ARG A 13 -7.63 16.84 -9.17
C ARG A 13 -8.20 15.56 -8.57
N GLY A 14 -7.38 14.53 -8.39
CA GLY A 14 -7.79 13.30 -7.71
C GLY A 14 -8.28 13.56 -6.29
N LEU A 15 -7.58 14.45 -5.56
CA LEU A 15 -8.01 14.89 -4.24
C LEU A 15 -9.36 15.60 -4.30
N GLY A 16 -9.56 16.49 -5.28
CA GLY A 16 -10.82 17.20 -5.48
C GLY A 16 -12.00 16.27 -5.84
N ILE A 17 -11.77 15.23 -6.65
CA ILE A 17 -12.79 14.21 -6.97
C ILE A 17 -13.14 13.44 -5.69
N LEU A 18 -12.14 12.95 -4.96
CA LEU A 18 -12.34 12.12 -3.80
C LEU A 18 -12.99 12.90 -2.64
N ALA A 19 -12.62 14.16 -2.44
CA ALA A 19 -13.24 15.05 -1.44
C ALA A 19 -14.72 15.33 -1.69
N ARG A 20 -15.19 15.22 -2.94
CA ARG A 20 -16.63 15.35 -3.28
C ARG A 20 -17.39 14.03 -3.15
N SER A 21 -16.70 12.93 -2.93
CA SER A 21 -17.26 11.58 -2.88
C SER A 21 -16.93 10.91 -1.55
N PRO A 22 -17.64 11.24 -0.45
CA PRO A 22 -17.37 10.68 0.88
C PRO A 22 -17.47 9.16 0.91
N ARG A 23 -18.30 8.55 0.04
CA ARG A 23 -18.37 7.09 -0.11
C ARG A 23 -17.05 6.48 -0.58
N LEU A 24 -16.36 7.10 -1.54
CA LEU A 24 -15.07 6.60 -2.04
C LEU A 24 -13.95 6.76 -1.00
N LEU A 25 -13.99 7.84 -0.20
CA LEU A 25 -13.09 8.00 0.96
C LEU A 25 -13.29 6.88 1.98
N LEU A 26 -14.54 6.55 2.31
CA LEU A 26 -14.86 5.47 3.24
C LEU A 26 -14.39 4.10 2.70
N ILE A 27 -14.60 3.82 1.41
CA ILE A 27 -14.10 2.61 0.76
C ILE A 27 -12.57 2.53 0.83
N GLY A 28 -11.87 3.64 0.61
CA GLY A 28 -10.40 3.69 0.66
C GLY A 28 -9.83 3.54 2.07
N ALA A 29 -10.58 3.99 3.09
CA ALA A 29 -10.21 3.82 4.49
C ALA A 29 -10.60 2.45 5.06
N LEU A 30 -11.50 1.72 4.40
CA LEU A 30 -12.04 0.44 4.89
C LEU A 30 -10.97 -0.63 5.16
N PRO A 31 -9.93 -0.84 4.33
CA PRO A 31 -8.89 -1.83 4.60
C PRO A 31 -8.16 -1.56 5.92
N ALA A 32 -7.79 -0.29 6.15
CA ALA A 32 -7.11 0.11 7.36
C ALA A 32 -8.03 0.01 8.59
N LEU A 33 -9.29 0.42 8.44
CA LEU A 33 -10.27 0.33 9.52
C LEU A 33 -10.53 -1.14 9.91
N LEU A 34 -10.76 -2.01 8.90
CA LEU A 34 -10.99 -3.43 9.10
C LEU A 34 -9.82 -4.11 9.80
N THR A 35 -8.60 -3.88 9.30
CA THR A 35 -7.40 -4.47 9.92
C THR A 35 -7.10 -3.90 11.30
N THR A 36 -7.42 -2.63 11.55
CA THR A 36 -7.28 -2.02 12.88
C THR A 36 -8.27 -2.62 13.86
N VAL A 37 -9.53 -2.80 13.46
CA VAL A 37 -10.55 -3.47 14.27
C VAL A 37 -10.15 -4.92 14.55
N LEU A 38 -9.64 -5.64 13.55
CA LEU A 38 -9.15 -7.01 13.72
C LEU A 38 -8.00 -7.08 14.73
N LEU A 39 -7.04 -6.17 14.62
CA LEU A 39 -5.90 -6.08 15.52
C LEU A 39 -6.33 -5.77 16.96
N ILE A 40 -7.15 -4.72 17.15
CA ILE A 40 -7.65 -4.34 18.47
C ILE A 40 -8.49 -5.47 19.07
N GLY A 41 -9.40 -6.05 18.29
CA GLY A 41 -10.22 -7.18 18.71
C GLY A 41 -9.38 -8.39 19.10
N GLY A 42 -8.32 -8.69 18.34
CA GLY A 42 -7.38 -9.76 18.66
C GLY A 42 -6.59 -9.51 19.95
N ILE A 43 -6.12 -8.28 20.18
CA ILE A 43 -5.42 -7.91 21.41
C ILE A 43 -6.37 -7.99 22.63
N VAL A 44 -7.60 -7.50 22.47
CA VAL A 44 -8.61 -7.55 23.54
C VAL A 44 -8.96 -9.00 23.85
N ALA A 45 -9.23 -9.83 22.84
CA ALA A 45 -9.51 -11.26 23.03
C ALA A 45 -8.33 -11.99 23.70
N LEU A 46 -7.10 -11.69 23.30
CA LEU A 46 -5.90 -12.24 23.92
C LEU A 46 -5.80 -11.83 25.40
N ALA A 47 -6.06 -10.56 25.73
CA ALA A 47 -6.05 -10.09 27.11
C ALA A 47 -7.13 -10.77 27.96
N PHE A 48 -8.31 -11.05 27.39
CA PHE A 48 -9.36 -11.79 28.09
C PHE A 48 -9.03 -13.26 28.36
N TRP A 49 -8.28 -13.92 27.47
CA TRP A 49 -7.93 -15.35 27.59
C TRP A 49 -6.49 -15.62 28.03
N ILE A 50 -5.75 -14.59 28.45
CA ILE A 50 -4.32 -14.73 28.75
C ILE A 50 -4.07 -15.65 29.94
N ASP A 51 -4.94 -15.63 30.93
CA ASP A 51 -4.84 -16.47 32.13
C ASP A 51 -5.07 -17.94 31.77
N ASP A 52 -6.10 -18.24 30.97
CA ASP A 52 -6.40 -19.59 30.48
C ASP A 52 -5.27 -20.14 29.58
N LEU A 53 -4.68 -19.29 28.73
CA LEU A 53 -3.52 -19.65 27.93
C LEU A 53 -2.29 -19.93 28.80
N SER A 54 -2.07 -19.12 29.84
CA SER A 54 -0.96 -19.32 30.77
C SER A 54 -1.12 -20.62 31.54
N LEU A 55 -2.34 -20.95 31.96
CA LEU A 55 -2.71 -22.23 32.57
C LEU A 55 -2.40 -23.41 31.64
N LEU A 56 -2.86 -23.33 30.39
CA LEU A 56 -2.69 -24.38 29.39
C LEU A 56 -1.21 -24.69 29.09
N ILE A 57 -0.34 -23.68 29.15
CA ILE A 57 1.08 -23.80 28.83
C ILE A 57 1.92 -24.16 30.06
N THR A 58 1.40 -24.03 31.28
CA THR A 58 2.13 -24.29 32.53
C THR A 58 1.63 -25.46 33.39
N PRO A 59 1.15 -26.59 32.83
CA PRO A 59 0.68 -27.72 33.66
C PRO A 59 1.81 -28.32 34.51
N PHE A 60 3.07 -28.17 34.08
CA PHE A 60 4.25 -28.61 34.84
C PHE A 60 4.46 -27.85 36.16
N ALA A 61 3.79 -26.70 36.34
CA ALA A 61 3.89 -25.87 37.54
C ALA A 61 2.69 -26.04 38.49
N ASP A 62 1.82 -27.03 38.23
CA ASP A 62 0.60 -27.25 39.01
C ASP A 62 0.89 -27.64 40.47
N ASP A 63 1.95 -28.41 40.69
CA ASP A 63 2.36 -28.90 42.01
C ASP A 63 3.34 -27.94 42.75
N TRP A 64 3.60 -26.75 42.20
CA TRP A 64 4.55 -25.80 42.78
C TRP A 64 3.93 -25.06 43.97
N SER A 65 4.77 -24.43 44.80
CA SER A 65 4.26 -23.57 45.87
C SER A 65 3.50 -22.37 45.29
N PRO A 66 2.43 -21.88 45.95
CA PRO A 66 1.53 -20.88 45.36
C PRO A 66 2.24 -19.63 44.84
N GLY A 67 3.25 -19.14 45.56
CA GLY A 67 4.02 -17.96 45.13
C GLY A 67 4.79 -18.19 43.82
N TRP A 68 5.46 -19.33 43.68
CA TRP A 68 6.20 -19.67 42.46
C TRP A 68 5.28 -20.01 41.29
N GLN A 69 4.15 -20.67 41.57
CA GLN A 69 3.11 -20.95 40.57
C GLN A 69 2.52 -19.67 39.98
N THR A 70 2.12 -18.70 40.82
CA THR A 70 1.61 -17.41 40.32
C THR A 70 2.69 -16.65 39.53
N THR A 71 3.93 -16.65 40.03
CA THR A 71 5.04 -15.93 39.37
C THR A 71 5.30 -16.48 37.97
N ILE A 72 5.39 -17.80 37.80
CA ILE A 72 5.67 -18.39 36.48
C ILE A 72 4.50 -18.18 35.51
N ARG A 73 3.25 -18.25 36.00
CA ARG A 73 2.06 -18.03 35.17
C ARG A 73 1.94 -16.60 34.67
N VAL A 74 2.19 -15.62 35.53
CA VAL A 74 2.24 -14.21 35.11
C VAL A 74 3.39 -13.98 34.13
N ALA A 75 4.57 -14.54 34.38
CA ALA A 75 5.71 -14.40 33.48
C ALA A 75 5.43 -14.99 32.09
N VAL A 76 4.83 -16.18 32.03
CA VAL A 76 4.42 -16.82 30.78
C VAL A 76 3.32 -16.01 30.08
N GLY A 77 2.32 -15.52 30.81
CA GLY A 77 1.28 -14.66 30.25
C GLY A 77 1.84 -13.39 29.61
N VAL A 78 2.76 -12.69 30.29
CA VAL A 78 3.44 -11.52 29.74
C VAL A 78 4.26 -11.87 28.49
N ALA A 79 4.99 -13.00 28.51
CA ALA A 79 5.79 -13.44 27.38
C ALA A 79 4.92 -13.80 26.16
N VAL A 80 3.83 -14.54 26.38
CA VAL A 80 2.85 -14.91 25.33
C VAL A 80 2.20 -13.66 24.77
N PHE A 81 1.76 -12.73 25.63
CA PHE A 81 1.16 -11.47 25.19
C PHE A 81 2.13 -10.68 24.31
N GLY A 82 3.37 -10.51 24.76
CA GLY A 82 4.41 -9.81 24.00
C GLY A 82 4.72 -10.48 22.66
N ALA A 83 4.83 -11.81 22.63
CA ALA A 83 5.10 -12.57 21.41
C ALA A 83 3.95 -12.46 20.39
N VAL A 84 2.70 -12.66 20.84
CA VAL A 84 1.52 -12.55 19.97
C VAL A 84 1.34 -11.11 19.49
N LEU A 85 1.56 -10.10 20.35
CA LEU A 85 1.51 -8.70 19.93
C LEU A 85 2.54 -8.38 18.85
N ALA A 86 3.78 -8.87 19.00
CA ALA A 86 4.83 -8.67 17.99
C ALA A 86 4.45 -9.32 16.64
N ILE A 87 3.94 -10.56 16.68
CA ILE A 87 3.45 -11.27 15.48
C ILE A 87 2.27 -10.51 14.86
N ALA A 88 1.32 -10.04 15.67
CA ALA A 88 0.15 -9.30 15.23
C ALA A 88 0.53 -7.96 14.58
N MET A 89 1.53 -7.26 15.11
CA MET A 89 2.07 -6.03 14.51
C MET A 89 2.67 -6.26 13.14
N ILE A 90 3.47 -7.32 12.98
CA ILE A 90 4.07 -7.68 11.68
C ILE A 90 2.97 -8.12 10.69
N GLY A 91 2.05 -8.97 11.16
CA GLY A 91 0.92 -9.47 10.39
C GLY A 91 -0.03 -8.35 9.95
N PHE A 92 -0.28 -7.36 10.81
CA PHE A 92 -1.14 -6.21 10.53
C PHE A 92 -0.71 -5.52 9.24
N THR A 93 0.56 -5.12 9.11
CA THR A 93 1.04 -4.44 7.89
C THR A 93 0.85 -5.31 6.64
N ALA A 94 1.18 -6.60 6.71
CA ALA A 94 1.04 -7.52 5.58
C ALA A 94 -0.44 -7.69 5.16
N ILE A 95 -1.33 -7.89 6.14
CA ILE A 95 -2.77 -8.05 5.91
C ILE A 95 -3.37 -6.75 5.38
N THR A 96 -3.03 -5.58 5.95
CA THR A 96 -3.57 -4.29 5.49
C THR A 96 -3.19 -4.02 4.03
N LEU A 97 -1.96 -4.35 3.63
CA LEU A 97 -1.52 -4.23 2.24
C LEU A 97 -2.29 -5.20 1.32
N ALA A 98 -2.41 -6.48 1.73
CA ALA A 98 -3.10 -7.50 0.94
C ALA A 98 -4.59 -7.20 0.77
N VAL A 99 -5.24 -6.72 1.83
CA VAL A 99 -6.65 -6.33 1.81
C VAL A 99 -6.84 -5.02 1.05
N GLY A 100 -5.89 -4.09 1.11
CA GLY A 100 -5.99 -2.75 0.51
C GLY A 100 -6.14 -2.75 -1.01
N GLY A 101 -5.39 -3.60 -1.70
CA GLY A 101 -5.38 -3.70 -3.17
C GLY A 101 -6.78 -3.66 -3.81
N PRO A 102 -7.66 -4.64 -3.51
CA PRO A 102 -9.01 -4.68 -4.11
C PRO A 102 -9.84 -3.40 -3.93
N PHE A 103 -9.74 -2.74 -2.77
CA PHE A 103 -10.51 -1.52 -2.51
C PHE A 103 -9.99 -0.35 -3.34
N TYR A 104 -8.67 -0.22 -3.46
CA TYR A 104 -8.07 0.83 -4.27
C TYR A 104 -8.30 0.61 -5.76
N GLU A 105 -8.25 -0.65 -6.23
CA GLU A 105 -8.59 -1.01 -7.59
C GLU A 105 -10.05 -0.66 -7.91
N HIS A 106 -10.98 -1.02 -7.02
CA HIS A 106 -12.39 -0.71 -7.17
C HIS A 106 -12.67 0.81 -7.24
N ILE A 107 -11.97 1.62 -6.44
CA ILE A 107 -12.10 3.09 -6.51
C ILE A 107 -11.64 3.61 -7.87
N ALA A 108 -10.53 3.11 -8.40
CA ALA A 108 -10.01 3.51 -9.70
C ALA A 108 -10.95 3.10 -10.84
N GLU A 109 -11.50 1.88 -10.81
CA GLU A 109 -12.51 1.41 -11.76
C GLU A 109 -13.73 2.32 -11.77
N LYS A 110 -14.28 2.60 -10.57
CA LYS A 110 -15.48 3.43 -10.43
C LYS A 110 -15.26 4.84 -10.96
N VAL A 111 -14.12 5.45 -10.67
CA VAL A 111 -13.78 6.77 -11.21
C VAL A 111 -13.59 6.74 -12.72
N GLU A 112 -12.97 5.68 -13.26
CA GLU A 112 -12.81 5.56 -14.70
C GLU A 112 -14.16 5.42 -15.42
N ASP A 113 -15.11 4.71 -14.83
CA ASP A 113 -16.49 4.59 -15.32
C ASP A 113 -17.23 5.94 -15.27
N ASP A 114 -17.12 6.67 -14.15
CA ASP A 114 -17.73 7.99 -14.00
C ASP A 114 -17.13 9.03 -14.99
N LEU A 115 -15.93 8.78 -15.52
CA LEU A 115 -15.28 9.57 -16.57
C LEU A 115 -15.60 9.08 -18.00
N GLY A 116 -16.57 8.18 -18.18
CA GLY A 116 -17.02 7.69 -19.49
C GLY A 116 -16.56 6.27 -19.84
N GLY A 117 -15.94 5.55 -18.90
CA GLY A 117 -15.64 4.12 -19.01
C GLY A 117 -14.58 3.75 -20.05
N VAL A 118 -14.46 2.44 -20.27
CA VAL A 118 -13.54 1.82 -21.25
C VAL A 118 -14.37 0.93 -22.20
N PRO A 119 -14.52 1.30 -23.49
CA PRO A 119 -15.19 0.46 -24.46
C PRO A 119 -14.47 -0.89 -24.61
N GLY A 120 -15.22 -2.00 -24.49
CA GLY A 120 -14.64 -3.34 -24.61
C GLY A 120 -13.69 -3.71 -23.47
N ALA A 121 -13.90 -3.18 -22.26
CA ALA A 121 -13.12 -3.52 -21.08
C ALA A 121 -13.00 -5.04 -20.95
N VAL A 122 -11.78 -5.51 -20.68
CA VAL A 122 -11.55 -6.95 -20.51
C VAL A 122 -12.26 -7.40 -19.23
N ASP A 123 -13.24 -8.28 -19.39
CA ASP A 123 -13.97 -8.89 -18.27
C ASP A 123 -13.10 -9.98 -17.65
N LEU A 124 -12.10 -9.55 -16.87
CA LEU A 124 -11.29 -10.45 -16.08
C LEU A 124 -12.06 -10.75 -14.79
N SER A 125 -12.23 -12.04 -14.47
CA SER A 125 -12.84 -12.41 -13.18
C SER A 125 -12.07 -11.73 -12.03
N GLY A 126 -12.78 -11.12 -11.07
CA GLY A 126 -12.18 -10.28 -10.03
C GLY A 126 -11.04 -10.97 -9.25
N TRP A 127 -11.10 -12.29 -9.11
CA TRP A 127 -10.01 -13.09 -8.52
C TRP A 127 -8.74 -13.13 -9.38
N ARG A 128 -8.88 -13.20 -10.70
CA ARG A 128 -7.75 -13.24 -11.64
C ARG A 128 -7.08 -11.88 -11.76
N LEU A 129 -7.85 -10.79 -11.70
CA LEU A 129 -7.35 -9.42 -11.56
C LEU A 129 -6.52 -9.28 -10.28
N LEU A 130 -7.06 -9.73 -9.14
CA LEU A 130 -6.35 -9.69 -7.85
C LEU A 130 -5.01 -10.42 -7.88
N VAL A 131 -4.99 -11.66 -8.40
CA VAL A 131 -3.76 -12.44 -8.48
C VAL A 131 -2.75 -11.81 -9.45
N MET A 132 -3.21 -11.24 -10.57
CA MET A 132 -2.34 -10.52 -11.50
C MET A 132 -1.79 -9.23 -10.88
N GLY A 133 -2.64 -8.43 -10.23
CA GLY A 133 -2.26 -7.21 -9.52
C GLY A 133 -1.23 -7.49 -8.44
N LEU A 134 -1.46 -8.51 -7.61
CA LEU A 134 -0.54 -8.91 -6.54
C LEU A 134 0.82 -9.39 -7.11
N LYS A 135 0.79 -10.16 -8.20
CA LYS A 135 2.02 -10.62 -8.86
C LYS A 135 2.79 -9.46 -9.47
N ASP A 136 2.12 -8.56 -10.19
CA ASP A 136 2.75 -7.39 -10.79
C ASP A 136 3.30 -6.47 -9.69
N GLY A 137 2.53 -6.21 -8.63
CA GLY A 137 2.97 -5.47 -7.45
C GLY A 137 4.21 -6.08 -6.81
N LEU A 138 4.25 -7.40 -6.61
CA LEU A 138 5.44 -8.09 -6.12
C LEU A 138 6.65 -7.93 -7.06
N VAL A 139 6.45 -8.02 -8.38
CA VAL A 139 7.51 -7.77 -9.37
C VAL A 139 7.99 -6.33 -9.33
N LEU A 140 7.10 -5.36 -9.12
CA LEU A 140 7.48 -3.96 -8.91
C LEU A 140 8.31 -3.78 -7.64
N VAL A 141 7.89 -4.38 -6.52
CA VAL A 141 8.61 -4.31 -5.24
C VAL A 141 9.99 -4.95 -5.34
N LEU A 142 10.09 -6.15 -5.91
CA LEU A 142 11.39 -6.81 -6.13
C LEU A 142 12.30 -5.95 -7.00
N ARG A 143 11.74 -5.36 -8.06
CA ARG A 143 12.51 -4.51 -8.97
C ARG A 143 12.87 -3.16 -8.37
N SER A 144 12.02 -2.56 -7.53
CA SER A 144 12.36 -1.33 -6.82
C SER A 144 13.50 -1.60 -5.85
N LEU A 145 13.49 -2.74 -5.17
CA LEU A 145 14.55 -3.16 -4.25
C LEU A 145 15.92 -3.26 -4.95
N MET A 146 15.97 -3.68 -6.22
CA MET A 146 17.21 -3.68 -7.02
C MET A 146 17.82 -2.28 -7.21
N PHE A 147 17.02 -1.21 -7.16
CA PHE A 147 17.51 0.17 -7.22
C PHE A 147 17.72 0.76 -5.81
N THR A 148 16.83 0.44 -4.88
CA THR A 148 16.84 0.97 -3.52
C THR A 148 18.01 0.43 -2.70
N ILE A 149 18.38 -0.85 -2.82
CA ILE A 149 19.52 -1.43 -2.07
C ILE A 149 20.85 -0.75 -2.46
N PRO A 150 21.22 -0.64 -3.75
CA PRO A 150 22.45 0.07 -4.13
C PRO A 150 22.45 1.53 -3.69
N LEU A 151 21.31 2.22 -3.78
CA LEU A 151 21.17 3.60 -3.32
C LEU A 151 21.37 3.70 -1.80
N LEU A 152 20.82 2.77 -1.02
CA LEU A 152 21.01 2.71 0.42
C LEU A 152 22.49 2.53 0.77
N ILE A 153 23.20 1.65 0.06
CA ILE A 153 24.65 1.46 0.23
C ILE A 153 25.41 2.75 -0.15
N ALA A 154 25.03 3.40 -1.24
CA ALA A 154 25.60 4.70 -1.62
C ALA A 154 25.31 5.82 -0.59
N GLY A 155 24.27 5.65 0.24
CA GLY A 155 23.93 6.54 1.35
C GLY A 155 25.01 6.65 2.42
N PHE A 156 25.92 5.68 2.51
CA PHE A 156 27.06 5.71 3.44
C PHE A 156 28.24 6.54 2.93
N ILE A 157 28.22 7.01 1.68
CA ILE A 157 29.25 7.90 1.14
C ILE A 157 29.09 9.28 1.79
N PRO A 158 30.09 9.81 2.51
CA PRO A 158 29.99 11.13 3.12
C PRO A 158 29.67 12.22 2.09
N VAL A 159 28.87 13.21 2.49
CA VAL A 159 28.41 14.35 1.67
C VAL A 159 27.43 13.95 0.56
N VAL A 160 27.78 13.01 -0.32
CA VAL A 160 26.93 12.57 -1.44
C VAL A 160 25.73 11.75 -0.95
N GLY A 161 25.98 10.85 0.01
CA GLY A 161 24.99 9.96 0.59
C GLY A 161 23.87 10.67 1.35
N GLN A 162 24.16 11.82 1.97
CA GLN A 162 23.14 12.61 2.68
C GLN A 162 22.39 13.59 1.77
N THR A 163 22.93 13.91 0.59
CA THR A 163 22.37 14.95 -0.30
C THR A 163 21.67 14.38 -1.53
N VAL A 164 22.37 13.56 -2.32
CA VAL A 164 21.88 13.07 -3.62
C VAL A 164 21.03 11.80 -3.45
N VAL A 165 21.43 10.91 -2.55
CA VAL A 165 20.76 9.61 -2.38
C VAL A 165 19.30 9.75 -1.94
N PRO A 166 18.93 10.61 -0.96
CA PRO A 166 17.52 10.76 -0.58
C PRO A 166 16.65 11.25 -1.74
N VAL A 167 17.18 12.14 -2.58
CA VAL A 167 16.47 12.65 -3.77
C VAL A 167 16.27 11.53 -4.79
N LEU A 168 17.33 10.77 -5.10
CA LEU A 168 17.22 9.62 -6.00
C LEU A 168 16.26 8.56 -5.47
N LEU A 169 16.30 8.29 -4.16
CA LEU A 169 15.40 7.34 -3.50
C LEU A 169 13.94 7.79 -3.60
N ALA A 170 13.67 9.08 -3.38
CA ALA A 170 12.34 9.66 -3.57
C ALA A 170 11.87 9.54 -5.02
N LEU A 171 12.74 9.81 -6.01
CA LEU A 171 12.39 9.69 -7.43
C LEU A 171 12.15 8.24 -7.86
N VAL A 172 12.97 7.29 -7.39
CA VAL A 172 12.80 5.85 -7.63
C VAL A 172 11.49 5.38 -7.02
N THR A 173 11.24 5.71 -5.75
CA THR A 173 10.00 5.37 -5.05
C THR A 173 8.79 5.96 -5.77
N ALA A 174 8.84 7.23 -6.14
CA ALA A 174 7.80 7.92 -6.90
C ALA A 174 7.50 7.23 -8.24
N TRP A 175 8.54 6.82 -8.97
CA TRP A 175 8.38 6.15 -10.26
C TRP A 175 7.69 4.78 -10.13
N PHE A 176 8.14 3.94 -9.20
CA PHE A 176 7.53 2.63 -8.99
C PHE A 176 6.12 2.76 -8.41
N LEU A 177 5.89 3.70 -7.51
CA LEU A 177 4.56 3.97 -6.97
C LEU A 177 3.61 4.47 -8.07
N ALA A 178 4.06 5.38 -8.93
CA ALA A 178 3.24 5.83 -10.07
C ALA A 178 2.88 4.69 -11.02
N LEU A 179 3.83 3.78 -11.29
CA LEU A 179 3.54 2.58 -12.08
C LEU A 179 2.46 1.71 -11.45
N GLU A 180 2.37 1.65 -10.12
CA GLU A 180 1.33 0.91 -9.41
C GLU A 180 -0.02 1.65 -9.45
N LEU A 181 -0.03 2.94 -9.13
CA LEU A 181 -1.26 3.74 -9.09
C LEU A 181 -1.97 3.84 -10.45
N ILE A 182 -1.21 3.80 -11.55
CA ILE A 182 -1.72 3.89 -12.92
C ILE A 182 -2.16 2.52 -13.46
N ALA A 183 -1.96 1.44 -12.70
CA ALA A 183 -2.13 0.07 -13.20
C ALA A 183 -3.54 -0.26 -13.70
N VAL A 184 -4.56 0.15 -12.96
CA VAL A 184 -5.95 -0.27 -13.17
C VAL A 184 -6.49 0.09 -14.57
N PRO A 185 -6.39 1.34 -15.05
CA PRO A 185 -6.78 1.67 -16.43
C PRO A 185 -6.07 0.84 -17.51
N PHE A 186 -4.82 0.46 -17.28
CA PHE A 186 -4.07 -0.37 -18.23
C PHE A 186 -4.58 -1.82 -18.21
N TYR A 187 -4.84 -2.39 -17.03
CA TYR A 187 -5.41 -3.74 -16.91
C TYR A 187 -6.77 -3.85 -17.58
N ARG A 188 -7.63 -2.84 -17.43
CA ARG A 188 -8.95 -2.81 -18.09
C ARG A 188 -8.88 -2.81 -19.61
N ARG A 189 -7.76 -2.38 -20.19
CA ARG A 189 -7.47 -2.41 -21.63
C ARG A 189 -6.61 -3.61 -22.04
N GLY A 190 -6.43 -4.60 -21.16
CA GLY A 190 -5.61 -5.79 -21.43
C GLY A 190 -4.11 -5.54 -21.52
N MET A 191 -3.63 -4.38 -21.07
CA MET A 191 -2.22 -4.03 -21.09
C MET A 191 -1.55 -4.41 -19.76
N GLY A 192 -0.55 -5.28 -19.83
CA GLY A 192 0.24 -5.70 -18.68
C GLY A 192 1.36 -4.72 -18.30
N LEU A 193 2.09 -5.05 -17.24
CA LEU A 193 3.20 -4.24 -16.72
C LEU A 193 4.25 -3.83 -17.78
N LYS A 194 4.56 -4.70 -18.73
CA LYS A 194 5.56 -4.41 -19.78
C LYS A 194 5.13 -3.25 -20.68
N GLN A 195 3.89 -3.28 -21.18
CA GLN A 195 3.33 -2.22 -22.03
C GLN A 195 3.15 -0.93 -21.24
N ARG A 196 2.57 -1.01 -20.03
CA ARG A 196 2.41 0.14 -19.12
C ARG A 196 3.73 0.87 -18.87
N ARG A 197 4.79 0.11 -18.59
CA ARG A 197 6.14 0.67 -18.39
C ARG A 197 6.68 1.33 -19.66
N LEU A 198 6.44 0.76 -20.84
CA LEU A 198 6.92 1.33 -22.10
C LEU A 198 6.26 2.69 -22.37
N VAL A 199 4.93 2.77 -22.23
CA VAL A 199 4.16 4.02 -22.38
C VAL A 199 4.63 5.06 -21.37
N LEU A 200 4.65 4.73 -20.07
CA LEU A 200 5.05 5.69 -19.05
C LEU A 200 6.54 6.09 -19.13
N ARG A 201 7.40 5.28 -19.76
CA ARG A 201 8.81 5.67 -20.02
C ARG A 201 8.93 6.78 -21.05
N ARG A 202 7.92 7.01 -21.90
CA ARG A 202 7.83 8.20 -22.77
C ARG A 202 7.30 9.41 -22.00
N HIS A 203 6.46 9.19 -20.99
CA HIS A 203 5.85 10.24 -20.15
C HIS A 203 6.40 10.28 -18.70
N ARG A 204 7.72 10.14 -18.53
CA ARG A 204 8.33 9.99 -17.17
C ARG A 204 8.06 11.17 -16.25
N ALA A 205 8.14 12.39 -16.79
CA ALA A 205 7.89 13.59 -16.02
C ALA A 205 6.45 13.62 -15.47
N LEU A 206 5.47 13.19 -16.26
CA LEU A 206 4.07 13.10 -15.84
C LEU A 206 3.88 12.06 -14.73
N ALA A 207 4.44 10.86 -14.90
CA ALA A 207 4.37 9.79 -13.91
C ALA A 207 5.05 10.20 -12.59
N LEU A 208 6.24 10.80 -12.64
CA LEU A 208 6.92 11.31 -11.46
C LEU A 208 6.14 12.45 -10.79
N GLY A 209 5.46 13.30 -11.57
CA GLY A 209 4.60 14.36 -11.05
C GLY A 209 3.43 13.84 -10.23
N LEU A 210 2.87 12.68 -10.60
CA LEU A 210 1.87 11.98 -9.80
C LEU A 210 2.50 11.27 -8.59
N GLY A 211 3.56 10.50 -8.82
CA GLY A 211 4.14 9.62 -7.80
C GLY A 211 4.88 10.35 -6.68
N LEU A 212 5.51 11.49 -6.96
CA LEU A 212 6.34 12.19 -5.97
C LEU A 212 5.49 12.73 -4.80
N PRO A 213 4.40 13.49 -5.01
CA PRO A 213 3.51 13.90 -3.92
C PRO A 213 2.98 12.71 -3.12
N VAL A 214 2.56 11.63 -3.78
CA VAL A 214 2.04 10.43 -3.11
C VAL A 214 3.13 9.82 -2.22
N SER A 215 4.33 9.60 -2.77
CA SER A 215 5.44 8.99 -2.02
C SER A 215 5.85 9.80 -0.80
N LEU A 216 5.91 11.14 -0.93
CA LEU A 216 6.30 12.03 0.16
C LEU A 216 5.20 12.15 1.22
N LEU A 217 3.93 12.26 0.82
CA LEU A 217 2.82 12.36 1.75
C LEU A 217 2.58 11.04 2.50
N CYS A 218 2.87 9.89 1.88
CA CYS A 218 2.82 8.59 2.56
C CYS A 218 3.91 8.42 3.64
N LEU A 219 4.93 9.29 3.71
CA LEU A 219 5.87 9.32 4.83
C LEU A 219 5.21 9.87 6.11
N ILE A 220 4.14 10.65 5.97
CA ILE A 220 3.39 11.17 7.11
C ILE A 220 2.47 10.04 7.62
N PRO A 221 2.59 9.64 8.90
CA PRO A 221 1.70 8.65 9.48
C PRO A 221 0.22 9.01 9.27
N PHE A 222 -0.62 8.01 9.04
CA PHE A 222 -2.06 8.15 8.74
C PHE A 222 -2.43 8.87 7.44
N ALA A 223 -1.58 9.73 6.88
CA ALA A 223 -1.86 10.40 5.62
C ALA A 223 -2.06 9.41 4.47
N ALA A 224 -1.36 8.26 4.50
CA ALA A 224 -1.51 7.18 3.53
C ALA A 224 -2.97 6.69 3.36
N LEU A 225 -3.81 6.80 4.39
CA LEU A 225 -5.23 6.42 4.35
C LEU A 225 -6.03 7.19 3.30
N ILE A 226 -5.65 8.46 3.07
CA ILE A 226 -6.30 9.34 2.11
C ILE A 226 -5.43 9.45 0.84
N VAL A 227 -4.12 9.50 1.00
CA VAL A 227 -3.17 9.72 -0.11
C VAL A 227 -3.19 8.56 -1.10
N MET A 228 -3.32 7.31 -0.65
CA MET A 228 -3.40 6.15 -1.53
C MET A 228 -4.62 6.20 -2.46
N PRO A 229 -5.88 6.29 -1.97
CA PRO A 229 -7.03 6.38 -2.87
C PRO A 229 -6.97 7.61 -3.77
N VAL A 230 -6.48 8.76 -3.28
CA VAL A 230 -6.23 9.95 -4.13
C VAL A 230 -5.23 9.64 -5.25
N GLY A 231 -4.15 8.93 -4.94
CA GLY A 231 -3.13 8.50 -5.89
C GLY A 231 -3.71 7.62 -7.00
N PHE A 232 -4.57 6.66 -6.66
CA PHE A 232 -5.25 5.79 -7.64
C PHE A 232 -6.19 6.59 -8.55
N VAL A 233 -6.98 7.52 -7.99
CA VAL A 233 -7.82 8.45 -8.79
C VAL A 233 -6.96 9.32 -9.72
N GLY A 234 -5.85 9.86 -9.21
CA GLY A 234 -4.88 10.59 -10.03
C GLY A 234 -4.24 9.71 -11.12
N GLY A 235 -4.01 8.43 -10.82
CA GLY A 235 -3.54 7.42 -11.76
C GLY A 235 -4.50 7.21 -12.93
N VAL A 236 -5.81 7.20 -12.68
CA VAL A 236 -6.84 7.17 -13.74
C VAL A 236 -6.70 8.38 -14.66
N LEU A 237 -6.56 9.58 -14.10
CA LEU A 237 -6.41 10.80 -14.89
C LEU A 237 -5.14 10.80 -15.75
N VAL A 238 -4.01 10.35 -15.19
CA VAL A 238 -2.75 10.20 -15.92
C VAL A 238 -2.88 9.16 -17.03
N ALA A 239 -3.49 8.01 -16.74
CA ALA A 239 -3.67 6.94 -17.72
C ALA A 239 -4.46 7.41 -18.95
N ARG A 240 -5.58 8.12 -18.72
CA ARG A 240 -6.41 8.64 -19.81
C ARG A 240 -5.67 9.63 -20.69
N ASP A 241 -4.80 10.44 -20.09
CA ASP A 241 -3.99 11.42 -20.80
C ASP A 241 -2.93 10.75 -21.69
N VAL A 242 -2.16 9.81 -21.13
CA VAL A 242 -1.10 9.12 -21.90
C VAL A 242 -1.66 8.18 -22.96
N LEU A 243 -2.83 7.59 -22.72
CA LEU A 243 -3.47 6.70 -23.70
C LEU A 243 -4.18 7.47 -24.80
N ALA A 244 -4.63 8.70 -24.54
CA ALA A 244 -5.12 9.57 -25.60
C ALA A 244 -3.98 9.99 -26.55
N ASP A 245 -2.80 10.29 -26.01
CA ASP A 245 -1.62 10.66 -26.79
C ASP A 245 -1.05 9.49 -27.62
N ASP A 246 -1.05 8.24 -27.10
CA ASP A 246 -0.48 7.07 -27.80
C ASP A 246 -1.43 6.50 -28.88
N MET A 247 -2.71 6.91 -28.88
CA MET A 247 -3.71 6.56 -29.90
C MET A 247 -3.92 7.66 -30.96
N ALA A 248 -3.25 8.81 -30.82
CA ALA A 248 -3.28 9.94 -31.76
C ALA A 248 -2.09 9.89 -32.72
#